data_AF-A0AAV9N3X1-F1
#
_entry.id   AF-A0AAV9N3X1-F1
#
_cell.length_a   1.000
_cell.length_b   1.000
_cell.length_c   1.000
_cell.angle_alpha   90.00
_cell.angle_beta   90.00
_cell.angle_gamma   90.00
#
_symmetry.space_group_name_H-M   'P 1'
#
loop_
_entity.id
_entity.type
_entity.pdbx_description
1 polymer ?
#
loop_
_entity_poly.entity_id
_entity_poly.type
_entity_poly.pdbx_seq_one_letter_code
_entity_poly.pdbx_strand_id
1 'polypeptide(L)'
;MKATMISLLSLPILLPQLVGAVSLACDNVRVDGKKFDFSKLGGRHSISVLDDSRPPAEYNTTWTIDLCQPLKKIDGVRDADQCPSGTRVCGIVESWNPADDPDKKHIELENVIPVAGNFDASTGQNLNPKFTRLKAQDSNSEGVQIELHGGNYGKKRQQAVIQLQCDRDRTGNEQVKRAEEGDDGDKGDKDGDETPPTGSLTYVSYGDVEGKERIQVLRLNWKTKYACEDFTEHDGGKERGWGFFTWFILIGFLGAAAYLIFGSWLNYNRYGARGWDLLPHGDTIRDLPYLFKDLSRKVVDTVSGAGSRGGYSALSKEEESESTDAEVTREDQDKINTFSKLHNRSKTLQEELGQKQKDKEDLEELSTELELADEDELVPYKIGDSFMNLPLPEAQDLLSTATSELESEVSTLEEELSGLKEELDGLKAHLYARFGKGINLEA
;
A
#
# COMPACT_ATOMS: atom_id res chain seq x y z
N MET A 1 -2.68 -10.00 -79.70
CA MET A 1 -3.98 -9.78 -79.02
C MET A 1 -4.29 -10.97 -78.14
N LYS A 2 -4.29 -10.77 -76.81
CA LYS A 2 -5.06 -11.45 -75.76
C LYS A 2 -4.32 -11.21 -74.44
N ALA A 3 -4.74 -10.17 -73.73
CA ALA A 3 -4.34 -9.93 -72.36
C ALA A 3 -5.18 -10.84 -71.46
N THR A 4 -4.51 -11.67 -70.66
CA THR A 4 -5.14 -12.44 -69.58
C THR A 4 -5.14 -11.59 -68.31
N MET A 5 -6.32 -11.13 -67.90
CA MET A 5 -6.57 -10.58 -66.57
C MET A 5 -6.43 -11.68 -65.53
N ILE A 6 -5.62 -11.45 -64.50
CA ILE A 6 -5.67 -12.20 -63.25
C ILE A 6 -6.22 -11.24 -62.20
N SER A 7 -7.45 -11.52 -61.77
CA SER A 7 -8.11 -10.90 -60.64
C SER A 7 -7.53 -11.51 -59.37
N LEU A 8 -6.86 -10.70 -58.56
CA LEU A 8 -6.45 -11.05 -57.19
C LEU A 8 -7.38 -10.33 -56.23
N LEU A 9 -8.15 -11.11 -55.48
CA LEU A 9 -9.01 -10.66 -54.39
C LEU A 9 -8.17 -9.90 -53.35
N SER A 10 -8.47 -8.62 -53.15
CA SER A 10 -8.02 -7.85 -52.00
C SER A 10 -8.77 -8.31 -50.74
N LEU A 11 -8.10 -9.07 -49.88
CA LEU A 11 -8.54 -9.30 -48.50
C LEU A 11 -8.17 -8.06 -47.67
N PRO A 12 -9.11 -7.36 -47.03
CA PRO A 12 -8.76 -6.30 -46.10
C PRO A 12 -8.22 -6.94 -44.82
N ILE A 13 -6.91 -6.83 -44.59
CA ILE A 13 -6.30 -7.16 -43.30
C ILE A 13 -6.74 -6.05 -42.35
N LEU A 14 -7.79 -6.30 -41.57
CA LEU A 14 -8.10 -5.51 -40.38
C LEU A 14 -6.99 -5.79 -39.36
N LEU A 15 -5.93 -4.98 -39.35
CA LEU A 15 -5.06 -4.92 -38.18
C LEU A 15 -5.86 -4.29 -37.04
N PRO A 16 -6.03 -4.97 -35.90
CA PRO A 16 -6.61 -4.35 -34.73
C PRO A 16 -5.63 -3.27 -34.26
N GLN A 17 -6.03 -2.01 -34.36
CA GLN A 17 -5.32 -0.92 -33.71
C GLN A 17 -5.46 -1.15 -32.20
N LEU A 18 -4.40 -1.67 -31.58
CA LEU A 18 -4.24 -1.63 -30.13
C LEU A 18 -4.00 -0.17 -29.74
N VAL A 19 -5.10 0.57 -29.58
CA VAL A 19 -5.10 1.78 -28.76
C VAL A 19 -4.88 1.30 -27.34
N GLY A 20 -3.65 1.44 -26.85
CA GLY A 20 -3.36 1.23 -25.43
C GLY A 20 -4.20 2.21 -24.63
N ALA A 21 -5.32 1.75 -24.09
CA ALA A 21 -6.03 2.48 -23.05
C ALA A 21 -5.01 2.67 -21.92
N VAL A 22 -4.71 3.92 -21.55
CA VAL A 22 -3.91 4.23 -20.37
C VAL A 22 -4.70 3.73 -19.16
N SER A 23 -4.49 2.46 -18.80
CA SER A 23 -5.05 1.84 -17.62
C SER A 23 -4.14 2.19 -16.46
N LEU A 24 -4.71 2.75 -15.40
CA LEU A 24 -4.06 2.86 -14.10
C LEU A 24 -3.50 1.48 -13.70
N ALA A 25 -2.17 1.31 -13.73
CA ALA A 25 -1.50 0.09 -13.27
C ALA A 25 -1.48 0.09 -11.74
N CYS A 26 -2.56 -0.40 -11.11
CA CYS A 26 -2.71 -0.41 -9.66
C CYS A 26 -1.61 -1.19 -8.93
N ASP A 27 -1.02 -2.18 -9.57
CA ASP A 27 0.00 -3.09 -9.04
C ASP A 27 1.41 -2.46 -8.95
N ASN A 28 1.65 -1.36 -9.68
CA ASN A 28 2.98 -0.75 -9.77
C ASN A 28 2.89 0.78 -9.87
N VAL A 29 2.23 1.39 -8.90
CA VAL A 29 2.19 2.85 -8.79
C VAL A 29 3.50 3.34 -8.18
N ARG A 30 4.26 4.15 -8.92
CA ARG A 30 5.53 4.74 -8.45
C ARG A 30 5.40 6.24 -8.29
N VAL A 31 5.72 6.75 -7.09
CA VAL A 31 5.65 8.18 -6.77
C VAL A 31 6.86 8.53 -5.90
N ASP A 32 7.66 9.51 -6.33
CA ASP A 32 8.87 9.99 -5.63
C ASP A 32 9.80 8.87 -5.12
N GLY A 33 10.08 7.88 -5.97
CA GLY A 33 10.98 6.76 -5.66
C GLY A 33 10.37 5.66 -4.77
N LYS A 34 9.10 5.78 -4.35
CA LYS A 34 8.37 4.74 -3.61
C LYS A 34 7.39 4.00 -4.51
N LYS A 35 7.30 2.67 -4.34
CA LYS A 35 6.35 1.80 -5.04
C LYS A 35 5.17 1.49 -4.12
N PHE A 36 3.96 1.58 -4.64
CA PHE A 36 2.72 1.19 -3.99
C PHE A 36 1.97 0.17 -4.86
N ASP A 37 1.32 -0.79 -4.20
CA ASP A 37 0.45 -1.78 -4.82
C ASP A 37 -0.97 -1.64 -4.26
N PHE A 38 -1.86 -1.08 -5.07
CA PHE A 38 -3.29 -0.89 -4.79
C PHE A 38 -4.17 -1.95 -5.45
N SER A 39 -3.61 -3.02 -6.03
CA SER A 39 -4.38 -4.09 -6.68
C SER A 39 -5.42 -4.72 -5.74
N LYS A 40 -5.10 -4.78 -4.44
CA LYS A 40 -5.98 -5.30 -3.38
C LYS A 40 -7.15 -4.38 -3.04
N LEU A 41 -7.14 -3.12 -3.49
CA LEU A 41 -8.26 -2.17 -3.41
C LEU A 41 -9.11 -2.17 -4.69
N GLY A 42 -8.80 -3.05 -5.64
CA GLY A 42 -9.61 -3.24 -6.84
C GLY A 42 -10.96 -3.86 -6.51
N GLY A 43 -11.97 -3.48 -7.29
CA GLY A 43 -13.35 -3.91 -7.09
C GLY A 43 -14.28 -2.78 -6.72
N ARG A 44 -15.57 -3.10 -6.60
CA ARG A 44 -16.62 -2.10 -6.38
C ARG A 44 -16.71 -1.73 -4.90
N HIS A 45 -16.34 -0.51 -4.56
CA HIS A 45 -16.53 0.08 -3.23
C HIS A 45 -17.56 1.21 -3.31
N SER A 46 -18.46 1.28 -2.33
CA SER A 46 -19.52 2.29 -2.33
C SER A 46 -19.71 2.94 -0.97
N ILE A 47 -20.01 4.24 -0.97
CA ILE A 47 -20.38 5.04 0.20
C ILE A 47 -21.63 5.84 -0.15
N SER A 48 -22.60 5.85 0.75
CA SER A 48 -23.86 6.57 0.59
C SER A 48 -23.91 7.78 1.53
N VAL A 49 -24.35 8.92 1.02
CA VAL A 49 -24.45 10.18 1.76
C VAL A 49 -25.89 10.66 1.68
N LEU A 50 -26.52 10.83 2.85
CA LEU A 50 -27.86 11.39 2.97
C LEU A 50 -27.78 12.92 3.06
N ASP A 51 -28.61 13.59 2.27
CA ASP A 51 -28.83 15.04 2.29
C ASP A 51 -30.32 15.31 2.57
N ASP A 52 -30.60 15.82 3.76
CA ASP A 52 -31.93 16.20 4.28
C ASP A 52 -32.15 17.73 4.29
N SER A 53 -31.23 18.50 3.69
CA SER A 53 -31.26 19.96 3.75
C SER A 53 -32.38 20.61 2.92
N ARG A 54 -33.09 19.82 2.09
CA ARG A 54 -34.08 20.28 1.11
C ARG A 54 -35.47 19.62 1.32
N PRO A 55 -36.11 19.82 2.49
CA PRO A 55 -37.43 19.24 2.76
C PRO A 55 -38.48 19.71 1.73
N PRO A 56 -39.50 18.87 1.40
CA PRO A 56 -39.83 17.60 2.05
C PRO A 56 -39.07 16.38 1.52
N ALA A 57 -38.30 16.51 0.43
CA ALA A 57 -37.58 15.40 -0.15
C ALA A 57 -36.21 15.19 0.51
N GLU A 58 -35.83 13.94 0.72
CA GLU A 58 -34.48 13.54 1.10
C GLU A 58 -33.74 13.00 -0.13
N TYR A 59 -32.43 13.23 -0.17
CA TYR A 59 -31.58 12.81 -1.29
C TYR A 59 -30.48 11.88 -0.77
N ASN A 60 -30.38 10.69 -1.34
CA ASN A 60 -29.27 9.77 -1.09
C ASN A 60 -28.35 9.76 -2.29
N THR A 61 -27.12 10.20 -2.09
CA THR A 61 -26.08 10.10 -3.11
C THR A 61 -25.18 8.92 -2.80
N THR A 62 -25.19 7.91 -3.67
CA THR A 62 -24.30 6.76 -3.59
C THR A 62 -23.11 6.96 -4.52
N TRP A 63 -21.94 7.17 -3.94
CA TRP A 63 -20.66 7.24 -4.65
C TRP A 63 -20.07 5.83 -4.72
N THR A 64 -19.80 5.37 -5.93
CA THR A 64 -19.17 4.08 -6.21
C THR A 64 -17.83 4.30 -6.89
N ILE A 65 -16.80 3.62 -6.42
CA ILE A 65 -15.45 3.64 -6.99
C ILE A 65 -14.94 2.21 -7.20
N ASP A 66 -14.31 1.99 -8.35
CA ASP A 66 -13.33 0.92 -8.55
C ASP A 66 -12.04 1.60 -9.02
N LEU A 67 -11.00 1.52 -8.18
CA LEU A 67 -9.76 2.24 -8.43
C LEU A 67 -9.06 1.68 -9.68
N CYS A 68 -9.10 0.37 -9.86
CA CYS A 68 -8.24 -0.34 -10.80
C CYS A 68 -8.92 -0.65 -12.13
N GLN A 69 -10.24 -0.86 -12.13
CA GLN A 69 -10.99 -1.21 -13.34
C GLN A 69 -12.20 -0.29 -13.55
N PRO A 70 -12.68 -0.14 -14.80
CA PRO A 70 -13.98 0.45 -15.05
C PRO A 70 -15.09 -0.33 -14.33
N LEU A 71 -16.06 0.40 -13.78
CA LEU A 71 -17.24 -0.17 -13.16
C LEU A 71 -18.02 -1.00 -14.18
N LYS A 72 -18.27 -2.26 -13.84
CA LYS A 72 -19.12 -3.15 -14.63
C LYS A 72 -20.56 -2.65 -14.56
N LYS A 73 -21.25 -2.70 -15.70
CA LYS A 73 -22.69 -2.44 -15.75
C LYS A 73 -23.46 -3.46 -14.91
N ILE A 74 -24.55 -3.02 -14.31
CA ILE A 74 -25.41 -3.86 -13.49
C ILE A 74 -26.50 -4.46 -14.37
N ASP A 75 -26.55 -5.78 -14.42
CA ASP A 75 -27.58 -6.50 -15.17
C ASP A 75 -28.97 -6.21 -14.60
N GLY A 76 -29.94 -5.95 -15.49
CA GLY A 76 -31.33 -5.63 -15.11
C GLY A 76 -31.59 -4.16 -14.79
N VAL A 77 -30.56 -3.30 -14.75
CA VAL A 77 -30.70 -1.85 -14.63
C VAL A 77 -30.61 -1.22 -16.03
N ARG A 78 -31.43 -0.20 -16.32
CA ARG A 78 -31.39 0.47 -17.63
C ARG A 78 -30.07 1.20 -17.80
N ASP A 79 -29.58 1.28 -19.04
CA ASP A 79 -28.32 1.97 -19.36
C ASP A 79 -28.33 3.46 -18.99
N ALA A 80 -29.50 4.11 -19.04
CA ALA A 80 -29.66 5.50 -18.65
C ALA A 80 -29.63 5.72 -17.13
N ASP A 81 -29.86 4.66 -16.35
CA ASP A 81 -29.98 4.72 -14.89
C ASP A 81 -28.64 4.40 -14.19
N GLN A 82 -27.58 4.21 -14.97
CA GLN A 82 -26.25 3.84 -14.48
C GLN A 82 -25.17 4.60 -15.24
N CYS A 83 -23.98 4.71 -14.64
CA CYS A 83 -22.88 5.40 -15.31
C CYS A 83 -22.48 4.69 -16.63
N PRO A 84 -22.07 5.47 -17.65
CA PRO A 84 -21.63 4.92 -18.92
C PRO A 84 -20.38 4.05 -18.77
N SER A 85 -20.17 3.15 -19.74
CA SER A 85 -18.98 2.31 -19.80
C SER A 85 -17.69 3.15 -19.78
N GLY A 86 -16.67 2.66 -19.09
CA GLY A 86 -15.41 3.39 -18.89
C GLY A 86 -15.35 4.22 -17.60
N THR A 87 -16.49 4.43 -16.93
CA THR A 87 -16.56 5.13 -15.63
C THR A 87 -15.88 4.28 -14.54
N ARG A 88 -14.98 4.89 -13.76
CA ARG A 88 -14.35 4.30 -12.57
C ARG A 88 -14.94 4.86 -11.27
N VAL A 89 -15.34 6.12 -11.28
CA VAL A 89 -15.97 6.81 -10.15
C VAL A 89 -17.33 7.33 -10.59
N CYS A 90 -18.40 6.83 -9.97
CA CYS A 90 -19.79 7.09 -10.34
C CYS A 90 -20.56 7.61 -9.12
N GLY A 91 -21.36 8.66 -9.30
CA GLY A 91 -22.35 9.10 -8.33
C GLY A 91 -23.76 8.81 -8.82
N ILE A 92 -24.58 8.16 -8.01
CA ILE A 92 -26.01 7.98 -8.27
C ILE A 92 -26.79 8.74 -7.22
N VAL A 93 -27.64 9.67 -7.65
CA VAL A 93 -28.48 10.49 -6.77
C VAL A 93 -29.91 10.00 -6.87
N GLU A 94 -30.43 9.55 -5.74
CA GLU A 94 -31.79 9.09 -5.56
C GLU A 94 -32.52 10.04 -4.61
N SER A 95 -33.81 10.28 -4.85
CA SER A 95 -34.68 11.06 -3.97
C SER A 95 -35.91 10.27 -3.56
N TRP A 96 -36.43 10.56 -2.37
CA TRP A 96 -37.75 10.11 -1.92
C TRP A 96 -38.32 11.15 -0.95
N ASN A 97 -39.64 11.14 -0.75
CA ASN A 97 -40.28 11.92 0.30
C ASN A 97 -40.57 11.00 1.51
N PRO A 98 -39.86 11.15 2.64
CA PRO A 98 -40.07 10.30 3.82
C PRO A 98 -41.49 10.38 4.39
N ALA A 99 -42.20 11.49 4.16
CA ALA A 99 -43.57 11.66 4.63
C ALA A 99 -44.58 10.80 3.84
N ASP A 100 -44.33 10.62 2.55
CA ASP A 100 -45.22 9.87 1.64
C ASP A 100 -44.78 8.41 1.47
N ASP A 101 -43.47 8.14 1.57
CA ASP A 101 -42.87 6.83 1.34
C ASP A 101 -41.78 6.52 2.40
N PRO A 102 -42.17 6.26 3.65
CA PRO A 102 -41.22 5.95 4.73
C PRO A 102 -40.44 4.64 4.47
N ASP A 103 -41.00 3.73 3.67
CA ASP A 103 -40.41 2.43 3.34
C ASP A 103 -39.49 2.47 2.09
N LYS A 104 -39.36 3.64 1.43
CA LYS A 104 -38.56 3.80 0.19
C LYS A 104 -38.97 2.85 -0.95
N LYS A 105 -40.26 2.63 -1.14
CA LYS A 105 -40.81 1.80 -2.24
C LYS A 105 -40.83 2.53 -3.58
N HIS A 106 -40.83 3.86 -3.58
CA HIS A 106 -40.93 4.75 -4.73
C HIS A 106 -39.74 5.72 -4.74
N ILE A 107 -38.55 5.16 -4.98
CA ILE A 107 -37.33 5.97 -5.14
C ILE A 107 -37.29 6.54 -6.55
N GLU A 108 -37.06 7.86 -6.65
CA GLU A 108 -36.84 8.53 -7.92
C GLU A 108 -35.33 8.69 -8.19
N LEU A 109 -34.91 8.31 -9.40
CA LEU A 109 -33.53 8.52 -9.84
C LEU A 109 -33.40 9.94 -10.41
N GLU A 110 -32.66 10.80 -9.70
CA GLU A 110 -32.49 12.21 -10.05
C GLU A 110 -31.34 12.42 -11.02
N ASN A 111 -30.17 11.86 -10.71
CA ASN A 111 -28.94 12.14 -11.46
C ASN A 111 -27.98 10.95 -11.47
N VAL A 112 -27.29 10.80 -12.59
CA VAL A 112 -26.16 9.87 -12.77
C VAL A 112 -24.92 10.70 -13.14
N ILE A 113 -23.92 10.70 -12.26
CA ILE A 113 -22.75 11.57 -12.32
C ILE A 113 -21.50 10.73 -12.62
N PRO A 114 -21.01 10.68 -13.87
CA PRO A 114 -19.75 10.03 -14.21
C PRO A 114 -18.56 10.93 -13.82
N VAL A 115 -18.07 10.78 -12.59
CA VAL A 115 -17.06 11.69 -12.01
C VAL A 115 -15.68 11.50 -12.63
N ALA A 116 -15.24 10.25 -12.81
CA ALA A 116 -13.93 9.94 -13.37
C ALA A 116 -13.97 8.62 -14.15
N GLY A 117 -13.22 8.54 -15.24
CA GLY A 117 -13.23 7.39 -16.14
C GLY A 117 -12.48 7.63 -17.44
N ASN A 118 -12.28 6.56 -18.20
CA ASN A 118 -11.77 6.64 -19.57
C ASN A 118 -12.95 6.84 -20.52
N PHE A 119 -13.04 8.04 -21.11
CA PHE A 119 -14.13 8.45 -21.98
C PHE A 119 -13.64 8.79 -23.40
N ASP A 120 -12.51 8.20 -23.82
CA ASP A 120 -11.88 8.40 -25.12
C ASP A 120 -12.85 8.21 -26.28
N ALA A 121 -13.62 7.13 -26.23
CA ALA A 121 -14.57 6.77 -27.27
C ALA A 121 -15.80 7.70 -27.34
N SER A 122 -16.11 8.45 -26.27
CA SER A 122 -17.32 9.28 -26.20
C SER A 122 -17.03 10.77 -26.25
N THR A 123 -16.08 11.24 -25.44
CA THR A 123 -15.77 12.68 -25.26
C THR A 123 -14.31 13.01 -25.53
N GLY A 124 -13.46 12.02 -25.83
CA GLY A 124 -12.02 12.20 -26.02
C GLY A 124 -11.27 12.54 -24.73
N GLN A 125 -11.91 12.42 -23.56
CA GLN A 125 -11.29 12.69 -22.27
C GLN A 125 -10.78 11.40 -21.62
N ASN A 126 -9.53 11.45 -21.18
CA ASN A 126 -8.82 10.36 -20.53
C ASN A 126 -8.87 10.49 -19.01
N LEU A 127 -8.73 9.36 -18.31
CA LEU A 127 -8.62 9.30 -16.86
C LEU A 127 -7.41 10.08 -16.32
N ASN A 128 -6.29 10.07 -17.06
CA ASN A 128 -5.04 10.78 -16.78
C ASN A 128 -4.67 10.86 -15.28
N PRO A 129 -4.51 9.71 -14.61
CA PRO A 129 -4.31 9.69 -13.18
C PRO A 129 -3.03 10.43 -12.76
N LYS A 130 -3.15 11.31 -11.76
CA LYS A 130 -2.02 12.01 -11.15
C LYS A 130 -1.87 11.56 -9.70
N PHE A 131 -0.67 11.16 -9.35
CA PHE A 131 -0.33 10.69 -8.00
C PHE A 131 0.59 11.68 -7.31
N THR A 132 0.34 11.95 -6.04
CA THR A 132 1.19 12.78 -5.19
C THR A 132 1.32 12.15 -3.81
N ARG A 133 2.51 12.14 -3.23
CA ARG A 133 2.69 11.69 -1.84
C ARG A 133 2.12 12.71 -0.88
N LEU A 134 1.39 12.24 0.13
CA LEU A 134 0.88 13.12 1.20
C LEU A 134 2.03 13.74 2.01
N LYS A 135 3.17 13.04 2.14
CA LYS A 135 4.39 13.56 2.78
C LYS A 135 4.96 14.81 2.13
N ALA A 136 4.65 15.09 0.85
CA ALA A 136 5.07 16.31 0.17
C ALA A 136 4.29 17.56 0.68
N GLN A 137 3.13 17.36 1.28
CA GLN A 137 2.29 18.43 1.85
C GLN A 137 2.47 18.55 3.36
N ASP A 138 2.48 17.42 4.07
CA ASP A 138 2.65 17.35 5.52
C ASP A 138 3.57 16.19 5.90
N SER A 139 4.67 16.48 6.60
CA SER A 139 5.68 15.49 6.99
C SER A 139 5.14 14.35 7.84
N ASN A 140 4.02 14.56 8.54
CA ASN A 140 3.39 13.56 9.40
C ASN A 140 2.35 12.70 8.67
N SER A 141 1.95 13.09 7.46
CA SER A 141 0.90 12.42 6.71
C SER A 141 1.49 11.40 5.74
N GLU A 142 1.31 10.11 6.04
CA GLU A 142 1.74 9.01 5.19
C GLU A 142 0.60 8.52 4.29
N GLY A 143 0.88 8.39 2.99
CA GLY A 143 -0.11 7.96 2.02
C GLY A 143 0.07 8.61 0.64
N VAL A 144 -0.93 8.41 -0.23
CA VAL A 144 -0.92 8.86 -1.62
C VAL A 144 -2.24 9.54 -1.95
N GLN A 145 -2.18 10.75 -2.50
CA GLN A 145 -3.33 11.39 -3.13
C GLN A 145 -3.37 11.02 -4.61
N ILE A 146 -4.54 10.59 -5.06
CA ILE A 146 -4.82 10.21 -6.45
C ILE A 146 -5.84 11.19 -7.00
N GLU A 147 -5.48 11.88 -8.07
CA GLU A 147 -6.39 12.71 -8.85
C GLU A 147 -6.77 11.95 -10.12
N LEU A 148 -8.05 11.67 -10.27
CA LEU A 148 -8.62 11.00 -11.44
C LEU A 148 -9.49 12.00 -12.19
N HIS A 149 -9.30 12.11 -13.49
CA HIS A 149 -10.09 13.01 -14.32
C HIS A 149 -11.26 12.26 -14.97
N GLY A 150 -12.35 12.98 -15.19
CA GLY A 150 -13.49 12.51 -15.94
C GLY A 150 -13.88 13.49 -17.03
N GLY A 151 -15.01 13.19 -17.67
CA GLY A 151 -15.59 14.01 -18.73
C GLY A 151 -16.25 15.28 -18.22
N ASN A 152 -17.21 15.77 -19.01
CA ASN A 152 -18.07 16.87 -18.61
C ASN A 152 -19.42 16.35 -18.13
N TYR A 153 -19.88 16.83 -16.98
CA TYR A 153 -21.26 16.68 -16.52
C TYR A 153 -21.95 18.05 -16.62
N GLY A 154 -22.96 18.15 -17.48
CA GLY A 154 -23.52 19.44 -17.89
C GLY A 154 -22.45 20.35 -18.52
N LYS A 155 -22.18 21.50 -17.89
CA LYS A 155 -21.17 22.48 -18.35
C LYS A 155 -19.92 22.50 -17.47
N LYS A 156 -19.74 21.49 -16.61
CA LYS A 156 -18.67 21.43 -15.63
C LYS A 156 -17.82 20.18 -15.86
N ARG A 157 -16.50 20.36 -15.82
CA ARG A 157 -15.55 19.23 -15.87
C ARG A 157 -15.59 18.49 -14.54
N GLN A 158 -15.44 17.18 -14.59
CA GLN A 158 -15.47 16.33 -13.41
C GLN A 158 -14.08 15.82 -13.05
N GLN A 159 -13.82 15.72 -11.75
CA GLN A 159 -12.58 15.19 -11.20
C GLN A 159 -12.87 14.51 -9.86
N ALA A 160 -12.18 13.41 -9.59
CA ALA A 160 -12.15 12.77 -8.27
C ALA A 160 -10.76 12.95 -7.65
N VAL A 161 -10.71 13.26 -6.36
CA VAL A 161 -9.51 13.32 -5.55
C VAL A 161 -9.69 12.32 -4.41
N ILE A 162 -8.90 11.25 -4.44
CA ILE A 162 -8.91 10.19 -3.43
C ILE A 162 -7.63 10.31 -2.62
N GLN A 163 -7.75 10.54 -1.32
CA GLN A 163 -6.61 10.50 -0.40
C GLN A 163 -6.53 9.13 0.23
N LEU A 164 -5.56 8.32 -0.21
CA LEU A 164 -5.23 7.05 0.43
C LEU A 164 -4.34 7.34 1.64
N GLN A 165 -4.85 7.10 2.85
CA GLN A 165 -4.12 7.31 4.11
C GLN A 165 -3.59 5.98 4.65
N CYS A 166 -2.32 5.95 5.03
CA CYS A 166 -1.72 4.78 5.66
C CYS A 166 -2.44 4.44 6.97
N ASP A 167 -3.00 3.24 7.04
CA ASP A 167 -3.60 2.67 8.24
C ASP A 167 -3.28 1.17 8.26
N ARG A 168 -2.29 0.77 9.05
CA ARG A 168 -1.75 -0.61 9.06
C ARG A 168 -2.77 -1.65 9.49
N ASP A 169 -3.77 -1.24 10.27
CA ASP A 169 -4.78 -2.15 10.82
C ASP A 169 -5.96 -2.35 9.85
N ARG A 170 -6.01 -1.59 8.74
CA ARG A 170 -7.13 -1.63 7.80
C ARG A 170 -6.67 -2.12 6.43
N THR A 171 -7.39 -3.08 5.88
CA THR A 171 -7.22 -3.53 4.50
C THR A 171 -7.69 -2.49 3.49
N GLY A 172 -8.70 -1.68 3.85
CA GLY A 172 -9.38 -0.79 2.91
C GLY A 172 -10.68 -1.38 2.34
N ASN A 173 -10.93 -2.67 2.56
CA ASN A 173 -12.07 -3.41 2.01
C ASN A 173 -13.17 -3.70 3.05
N GLU A 174 -13.04 -3.12 4.25
CA GLU A 174 -14.02 -3.27 5.32
C GLU A 174 -15.37 -2.71 4.85
N GLN A 175 -16.35 -3.59 4.74
CA GLN A 175 -17.73 -3.19 4.44
C GLN A 175 -18.35 -2.57 5.68
N VAL A 176 -19.03 -1.43 5.49
CA VAL A 176 -19.92 -0.88 6.53
C VAL A 176 -21.07 -1.87 6.68
N LYS A 177 -21.09 -2.65 7.76
CA LYS A 177 -22.27 -3.43 8.12
C LYS A 177 -23.38 -2.43 8.45
N ARG A 178 -24.38 -2.35 7.57
CA ARG A 178 -25.64 -1.65 7.87
C ARG A 178 -26.23 -2.36 9.08
N ALA A 179 -26.43 -1.65 10.19
CA ALA A 179 -27.20 -2.19 11.30
C ALA A 179 -28.59 -2.49 10.75
N GLU A 180 -28.89 -3.77 10.53
CA GLU A 180 -30.26 -4.20 10.31
C GLU A 180 -30.96 -4.03 11.66
N GLU A 181 -31.94 -3.12 11.72
CA GLU A 181 -32.93 -3.12 12.80
C GLU A 181 -33.78 -4.38 12.64
N GLY A 182 -33.27 -5.47 13.21
CA GLY A 182 -33.91 -6.77 13.29
C GLY A 182 -34.22 -7.10 14.75
N ASP A 183 -35.52 -7.00 15.05
CA ASP A 183 -36.27 -7.47 16.20
C ASP A 183 -35.70 -8.68 16.98
N ASP A 184 -35.78 -8.55 18.30
CA ASP A 184 -35.62 -9.49 19.42
C ASP A 184 -34.96 -10.87 19.23
N GLY A 185 -33.85 -11.06 19.97
CA GLY A 185 -33.75 -12.16 20.93
C GLY A 185 -32.99 -13.43 20.54
N ASP A 186 -31.65 -13.41 20.61
CA ASP A 186 -30.90 -14.55 21.17
C ASP A 186 -29.53 -14.11 21.70
N LYS A 187 -29.24 -14.45 22.96
CA LYS A 187 -27.94 -14.19 23.59
C LYS A 187 -26.98 -15.31 23.22
N GLY A 188 -26.15 -15.07 22.22
CA GLY A 188 -24.94 -15.85 21.97
C GLY A 188 -23.71 -14.99 22.24
N ASP A 189 -23.12 -15.12 23.43
CA ASP A 189 -21.79 -14.57 23.74
C ASP A 189 -20.76 -15.13 22.73
N LYS A 190 -20.29 -14.26 21.83
CA LYS A 190 -19.06 -14.45 21.08
C LYS A 190 -18.29 -13.14 21.10
N ASP A 191 -17.18 -13.15 21.82
CA ASP A 191 -16.14 -12.13 21.75
C ASP A 191 -15.76 -11.91 20.28
N GLY A 192 -16.22 -10.80 19.73
CA GLY A 192 -16.02 -10.41 18.34
C GLY A 192 -15.36 -9.03 18.32
N ASP A 193 -14.09 -9.04 17.93
CA ASP A 193 -13.29 -7.94 17.40
C ASP A 193 -14.08 -6.63 17.19
N GLU A 194 -13.73 -5.58 17.93
CA GLU A 194 -14.29 -4.24 17.77
C GLU A 194 -13.89 -3.68 16.40
N THR A 195 -14.59 -4.09 15.33
CA THR A 195 -14.51 -3.41 14.04
C THR A 195 -14.92 -1.95 14.24
N PRO A 196 -14.08 -0.96 13.88
CA PRO A 196 -14.43 0.44 14.04
C PRO A 196 -15.73 0.76 13.28
N PRO A 197 -16.60 1.63 13.83
CA PRO A 197 -17.97 1.85 13.35
C PRO A 197 -18.07 2.51 11.97
N THR A 198 -16.95 2.92 11.38
CA THR A 198 -16.88 3.62 10.09
C THR A 198 -16.08 2.80 9.09
N GLY A 199 -16.56 2.68 7.86
CA GLY A 199 -15.84 2.00 6.78
C GLY A 199 -14.49 2.64 6.46
N SER A 200 -13.66 1.96 5.67
CA SER A 200 -12.35 2.49 5.27
C SER A 200 -12.43 3.62 4.26
N LEU A 201 -13.43 3.55 3.37
CA LEU A 201 -13.77 4.61 2.45
C LEU A 201 -14.76 5.57 3.09
N THR A 202 -14.47 6.87 3.03
CA THR A 202 -15.27 7.94 3.61
C THR A 202 -15.42 9.11 2.64
N TYR A 203 -16.59 9.73 2.66
CA TYR A 203 -16.89 10.91 1.86
C TYR A 203 -16.39 12.18 2.56
N VAL A 204 -15.75 13.08 1.80
CA VAL A 204 -15.29 14.38 2.31
C VAL A 204 -16.17 15.50 1.75
N SER A 205 -16.26 15.64 0.43
CA SER A 205 -17.09 16.66 -0.21
C SER A 205 -17.27 16.42 -1.70
N TYR A 206 -18.30 17.02 -2.29
CA TYR A 206 -18.49 17.13 -3.73
C TYR A 206 -19.01 18.53 -4.04
N GLY A 207 -18.31 19.26 -4.89
CA GLY A 207 -18.70 20.65 -5.17
C GLY A 207 -17.77 21.36 -6.16
N ASP A 208 -18.12 22.61 -6.44
CA ASP A 208 -17.35 23.47 -7.34
C ASP A 208 -16.07 23.95 -6.65
N VAL A 209 -14.96 23.97 -7.39
CA VAL A 209 -13.71 24.59 -6.92
C VAL A 209 -13.60 26.02 -7.48
N GLU A 210 -13.22 26.97 -6.63
CA GLU A 210 -13.01 28.36 -7.04
C GLU A 210 -11.85 28.46 -8.04
N GLY A 211 -12.12 28.96 -9.25
CA GLY A 211 -11.14 29.07 -10.31
C GLY A 211 -11.72 29.60 -11.62
N LYS A 212 -10.84 29.84 -12.61
CA LYS A 212 -11.24 30.25 -13.97
C LYS A 212 -11.96 29.12 -14.74
N GLU A 213 -11.67 27.87 -14.39
CA GLU A 213 -12.31 26.69 -14.97
C GLU A 213 -13.45 26.18 -14.07
N ARG A 214 -14.58 25.80 -14.68
CA ARG A 214 -15.73 25.23 -13.96
C ARG A 214 -15.51 23.74 -13.73
N ILE A 215 -14.82 23.40 -12.64
CA ILE A 215 -14.51 22.03 -12.25
C ILE A 215 -15.31 21.66 -11.00
N GLN A 216 -15.95 20.51 -11.03
CA GLN A 216 -16.52 19.84 -9.85
C GLN A 216 -15.61 18.73 -9.40
N VAL A 217 -15.31 18.73 -8.10
CA VAL A 217 -14.37 17.80 -7.51
C VAL A 217 -15.06 16.98 -6.43
N LEU A 218 -15.06 15.65 -6.58
CA LEU A 218 -15.39 14.70 -5.53
C LEU A 218 -14.13 14.41 -4.70
N ARG A 219 -14.22 14.57 -3.39
CA ARG A 219 -13.13 14.28 -2.44
C ARG A 219 -13.53 13.08 -1.58
N LEU A 220 -12.70 12.05 -1.61
CA LEU A 220 -12.84 10.84 -0.81
C LEU A 220 -11.58 10.63 0.04
N ASN A 221 -11.75 10.13 1.24
CA ASN A 221 -10.64 9.66 2.09
C ASN A 221 -10.76 8.15 2.26
N TRP A 222 -9.67 7.43 2.03
CA TRP A 222 -9.64 5.97 2.08
C TRP A 222 -8.45 5.50 2.92
N LYS A 223 -8.75 4.91 4.08
CA LYS A 223 -7.74 4.36 4.98
C LYS A 223 -7.36 2.93 4.57
N THR A 224 -6.08 2.64 4.45
CA THR A 224 -5.61 1.32 4.04
C THR A 224 -4.13 1.12 4.33
N LYS A 225 -3.74 -0.11 4.66
CA LYS A 225 -2.35 -0.54 4.86
C LYS A 225 -1.54 -0.49 3.57
N TYR A 226 -2.19 -0.59 2.41
CA TYR A 226 -1.53 -0.53 1.10
C TYR A 226 -1.01 0.88 0.75
N ALA A 227 -1.43 1.90 1.50
CA ALA A 227 -0.94 3.26 1.36
C ALA A 227 0.30 3.56 2.24
N CYS A 228 0.75 2.59 3.04
CA CYS A 228 1.95 2.73 3.86
C CYS A 228 3.22 2.49 3.02
N GLU A 229 4.22 3.35 3.15
CA GLU A 229 5.45 3.38 2.33
C GLU A 229 6.41 2.21 2.58
N ASP A 230 6.29 1.59 3.75
CA ASP A 230 7.10 0.45 4.18
C ASP A 230 6.26 -0.82 4.33
N PHE A 231 5.08 -0.87 3.68
CA PHE A 231 4.25 -2.07 3.68
C PHE A 231 4.90 -3.18 2.85
N THR A 232 5.16 -4.33 3.50
CA THR A 232 5.52 -5.57 2.81
C THR A 232 4.40 -6.59 2.97
N GLU A 233 4.14 -7.45 1.97
CA GLU A 233 3.07 -8.46 2.08
C GLU A 233 3.25 -9.40 3.30
N HIS A 234 4.48 -9.53 3.82
CA HIS A 234 4.79 -10.25 5.06
C HIS A 234 4.21 -9.59 6.34
N ASP A 235 3.79 -8.33 6.30
CA ASP A 235 3.03 -7.68 7.38
C ASP A 235 1.52 -7.96 7.31
N GLY A 236 1.06 -8.56 6.20
CA GLY A 236 -0.34 -8.92 5.96
C GLY A 236 -0.77 -10.19 6.67
N GLY A 237 -0.75 -10.17 8.01
CA GLY A 237 -1.31 -11.25 8.82
C GLY A 237 -0.47 -11.61 10.02
N LYS A 238 -0.20 -10.67 10.92
CA LYS A 238 -0.15 -11.06 12.33
C LYS A 238 -1.58 -11.35 12.78
N GLU A 239 -2.10 -12.54 12.44
CA GLU A 239 -2.72 -13.28 13.53
C GLU A 239 -1.66 -13.24 14.63
N ARG A 240 -1.98 -12.62 15.77
CA ARG A 240 -1.11 -12.65 16.94
C ARG A 240 -1.01 -14.11 17.35
N GLY A 241 -0.16 -14.87 16.66
CA GLY A 241 0.22 -16.22 16.99
C GLY A 241 0.60 -16.16 18.44
N TRP A 242 -0.20 -16.85 19.25
CA TRP A 242 -0.18 -16.79 20.69
C TRP A 242 1.26 -16.80 21.15
N GLY A 243 1.74 -15.65 21.64
CA GLY A 243 3.17 -15.42 21.81
C GLY A 243 3.78 -16.57 22.59
N PHE A 244 5.03 -16.91 22.29
CA PHE A 244 5.84 -17.91 23.00
C PHE A 244 5.48 -17.99 24.50
N PHE A 245 5.40 -16.84 25.18
CA PHE A 245 5.03 -16.73 26.59
C PHE A 245 3.66 -17.32 26.96
N THR A 246 2.61 -17.20 26.14
CA THR A 246 1.30 -17.79 26.44
C THR A 246 1.30 -19.31 26.30
N TRP A 247 2.09 -19.87 25.39
CA TRP A 247 2.28 -21.32 25.28
C TRP A 247 3.01 -21.89 26.49
N PHE A 248 4.04 -21.20 27.01
CA PHE A 248 4.68 -21.59 28.28
C PHE A 248 3.73 -21.48 29.47
N ILE A 249 2.90 -20.44 29.52
CA ILE A 249 1.89 -20.29 30.57
C ILE A 249 0.88 -21.44 30.50
N LEU A 250 0.44 -21.82 29.30
CA LEU A 250 -0.55 -22.88 29.13
C LEU A 250 0.03 -24.26 29.42
N ILE A 251 1.25 -24.54 28.97
CA ILE A 251 1.96 -25.78 29.34
C ILE A 251 2.21 -25.83 30.85
N GLY A 252 2.62 -24.71 31.46
CA GLY A 252 2.78 -24.61 32.90
C GLY A 252 1.47 -24.87 33.64
N PHE A 253 0.35 -24.30 33.16
CA PHE A 253 -0.98 -24.50 33.72
C PHE A 253 -1.46 -25.95 33.56
N LEU A 254 -1.31 -26.55 32.38
CA LEU A 254 -1.64 -27.96 32.13
C LEU A 254 -0.77 -28.90 32.96
N GLY A 255 0.53 -28.59 33.11
CA GLY A 255 1.45 -29.35 33.96
C GLY A 255 1.07 -29.27 35.45
N ALA A 256 0.73 -28.08 35.94
CA ALA A 256 0.23 -27.89 37.30
C ALA A 256 -1.11 -28.61 37.52
N ALA A 257 -2.04 -28.52 36.58
CA ALA A 257 -3.31 -29.24 36.63
C ALA A 257 -3.09 -30.76 36.65
N ALA A 258 -2.23 -31.29 35.79
CA ALA A 258 -1.88 -32.71 35.76
C ALA A 258 -1.22 -33.16 37.08
N TYR A 259 -0.31 -32.35 37.63
CA TYR A 259 0.32 -32.62 38.92
C TYR A 259 -0.70 -32.64 40.07
N LEU A 260 -1.63 -31.68 40.10
CA LEU A 260 -2.68 -31.63 41.11
C LEU A 260 -3.66 -32.78 40.97
N ILE A 261 -4.11 -33.13 39.77
CA ILE A 261 -5.05 -34.23 39.52
C ILE A 261 -4.41 -35.57 39.87
N PHE A 262 -3.18 -35.82 39.38
CA PHE A 262 -2.48 -37.08 39.63
C PHE A 262 -2.04 -37.22 41.09
N GLY A 263 -1.52 -36.14 41.70
CA GLY A 263 -1.14 -36.10 43.10
C GLY A 263 -2.33 -36.30 44.04
N SER A 264 -3.44 -35.63 43.75
CA SER A 264 -4.72 -35.79 44.47
C SER A 264 -5.26 -37.21 44.33
N TRP A 265 -5.22 -37.79 43.14
CA TRP A 265 -5.62 -39.18 42.91
C TRP A 265 -4.74 -40.18 43.67
N LEU A 266 -3.42 -40.04 43.63
CA LEU A 266 -2.50 -40.89 44.41
C LEU A 266 -2.76 -40.76 45.91
N ASN A 267 -2.94 -39.53 46.41
CA ASN A 267 -3.15 -39.28 47.83
C ASN A 267 -4.51 -39.84 48.32
N TYR A 268 -5.53 -39.77 47.46
CA TYR A 268 -6.84 -40.40 47.69
C TYR A 268 -6.74 -41.93 47.72
N ASN A 269 -6.14 -42.54 46.69
CA ASN A 269 -6.22 -43.98 46.47
C ASN A 269 -5.24 -44.78 47.36
N ARG A 270 -4.13 -44.16 47.77
CA ARG A 270 -3.10 -44.82 48.60
C ARG A 270 -3.18 -44.48 50.07
N TYR A 271 -3.58 -43.24 50.43
CA TYR A 271 -3.56 -42.75 51.81
C TYR A 271 -4.96 -42.44 52.38
N GLY A 272 -6.02 -42.46 51.56
CA GLY A 272 -7.40 -42.25 52.02
C GLY A 272 -7.68 -40.84 52.55
N ALA A 273 -6.82 -39.87 52.21
CA ALA A 273 -6.90 -38.48 52.65
C ALA A 273 -8.20 -37.81 52.15
N ARG A 274 -8.78 -36.92 52.96
CA ARG A 274 -10.03 -36.19 52.63
C ARG A 274 -9.87 -34.70 52.91
N GLY A 275 -10.44 -33.87 52.05
CA GLY A 275 -10.42 -32.41 52.19
C GLY A 275 -9.12 -31.78 51.69
N TRP A 276 -8.60 -30.78 52.41
CA TRP A 276 -7.45 -29.97 52.00
C TRP A 276 -6.10 -30.70 52.00
N ASP A 277 -6.01 -31.84 52.69
CA ASP A 277 -4.81 -32.71 52.72
C ASP A 277 -4.59 -33.48 51.41
N LEU A 278 -5.51 -33.32 50.45
CA LEU A 278 -5.48 -33.98 49.15
C LEU A 278 -4.52 -33.29 48.17
N LEU A 279 -4.24 -31.99 48.36
CA LEU A 279 -3.38 -31.22 47.47
C LEU A 279 -1.90 -31.43 47.84
N PRO A 280 -1.05 -31.89 46.91
CA PRO A 280 0.37 -32.01 47.16
C PRO A 280 0.98 -30.63 47.44
N HIS A 281 1.69 -30.49 48.57
CA HIS A 281 2.26 -29.23 49.09
C HIS A 281 1.24 -28.11 49.37
N GLY A 282 0.03 -28.45 49.84
CA GLY A 282 -1.05 -27.50 50.13
C GLY A 282 -0.70 -26.35 51.09
N ASP A 283 0.29 -26.52 51.97
CA ASP A 283 0.75 -25.44 52.86
C ASP A 283 1.40 -24.28 52.09
N THR A 284 2.10 -24.55 50.98
CA THR A 284 2.72 -23.50 50.13
C THR A 284 1.71 -22.73 49.28
N ILE A 285 0.64 -23.40 48.85
CA ILE A 285 -0.45 -22.80 48.07
C ILE A 285 -1.27 -21.85 48.94
N ARG A 286 -1.37 -22.13 50.24
CA ARG A 286 -2.03 -21.25 51.22
C ARG A 286 -1.29 -19.92 51.41
N ASP A 287 0.03 -19.92 51.25
CA ASP A 287 0.89 -18.75 51.48
C ASP A 287 1.11 -17.88 50.22
N LEU A 288 0.76 -18.40 49.04
CA LEU A 288 0.87 -17.72 47.74
C LEU A 288 0.26 -16.29 47.68
N PRO A 289 -0.94 -16.02 48.23
CA PRO A 289 -1.50 -14.66 48.20
C PRO A 289 -0.69 -13.65 49.03
N TYR A 290 0.00 -14.10 50.09
CA TYR A 290 0.85 -13.25 50.92
C TYR A 290 2.18 -12.95 50.21
N LEU A 291 2.76 -13.93 49.53
CA LEU A 291 3.98 -13.76 48.73
C LEU A 291 3.78 -12.81 47.54
N PHE A 292 2.63 -12.87 46.86
CA PHE A 292 2.32 -11.98 45.74
C PHE A 292 2.08 -10.53 46.18
N LYS A 293 1.50 -10.34 47.37
CA LYS A 293 1.31 -9.02 47.99
C LYS A 293 2.64 -8.34 48.32
N ASP A 294 3.63 -9.11 48.78
CA ASP A 294 4.97 -8.58 49.08
C ASP A 294 5.81 -8.33 47.81
N LEU A 295 5.60 -9.13 46.75
CA LEU A 295 6.23 -8.92 45.45
C LEU A 295 5.70 -7.65 44.75
N SER A 296 4.38 -7.46 44.74
CA SER A 296 3.74 -6.28 44.14
C SER A 296 4.09 -4.98 44.87
N ARG A 297 4.22 -5.00 46.20
CA ARG A 297 4.73 -3.84 46.97
C ARG A 297 6.16 -3.46 46.57
N LYS A 298 7.06 -4.42 46.43
CA LYS A 298 8.45 -4.16 46.00
C LYS A 298 8.54 -3.63 44.56
N VAL A 299 7.68 -4.10 43.66
CA VAL A 299 7.62 -3.60 42.28
C VAL A 299 7.10 -2.17 42.22
N VAL A 300 6.08 -1.82 43.03
CA VAL A 300 5.57 -0.45 43.12
C VAL A 300 6.63 0.49 43.71
N ASP A 301 7.33 0.08 44.77
CA ASP A 301 8.41 0.87 45.37
C ASP A 301 9.60 1.08 44.42
N THR A 302 9.85 0.12 43.52
CA THR A 302 10.89 0.23 42.47
C THR A 302 10.48 1.19 41.35
N VAL A 303 9.17 1.34 41.09
CA VAL A 303 8.64 2.18 40.01
C VAL A 303 8.29 3.61 40.47
N SER A 304 8.00 3.82 41.76
CA SER A 304 7.51 5.11 42.26
C SER A 304 8.56 6.02 42.92
N GLY A 305 9.85 5.71 42.89
CA GLY A 305 10.85 6.70 43.36
C GLY A 305 12.32 6.31 43.36
N ALA A 306 13.05 6.69 42.31
CA ALA A 306 14.38 7.30 42.35
C ALA A 306 14.87 7.59 40.92
N GLY A 307 15.20 8.85 40.63
CA GLY A 307 15.60 9.29 39.30
C GLY A 307 17.05 8.94 38.91
N SER A 308 17.28 9.10 37.60
CA SER A 308 18.57 9.27 36.91
C SER A 308 19.49 8.06 36.78
N ARG A 309 19.40 7.35 35.62
CA ARG A 309 20.49 7.14 34.65
C ARG A 309 20.20 5.94 33.73
N GLY A 310 20.42 6.15 32.42
CA GLY A 310 20.94 5.17 31.47
C GLY A 310 20.03 4.01 31.06
N GLY A 311 19.28 4.20 29.97
CA GLY A 311 18.60 3.10 29.28
C GLY A 311 19.15 2.91 27.87
N TYR A 312 20.24 2.16 27.74
CA TYR A 312 20.50 1.41 26.51
C TYR A 312 19.84 0.04 26.67
N SER A 313 19.22 -0.44 25.60
CA SER A 313 18.78 -1.82 25.48
C SER A 313 19.95 -2.74 25.82
N ALA A 314 19.84 -3.48 26.92
CA ALA A 314 20.85 -4.46 27.29
C ALA A 314 20.86 -5.55 26.22
N LEU A 315 21.94 -5.58 25.42
CA LEU A 315 22.30 -6.73 24.59
C LEU A 315 22.52 -7.93 25.49
N SER A 316 22.38 -9.12 24.91
CA SER A 316 22.56 -10.36 25.63
C SER A 316 23.96 -10.42 26.25
N LYS A 317 24.08 -11.00 27.45
CA LYS A 317 25.31 -11.05 28.26
C LYS A 317 26.49 -11.77 27.58
N GLU A 318 26.26 -12.40 26.43
CA GLU A 318 27.29 -13.01 25.58
C GLU A 318 27.87 -12.00 24.56
N GLU A 319 27.09 -11.01 24.11
CA GLU A 319 27.51 -9.96 23.16
C GLU A 319 28.27 -8.80 23.81
N GLU A 320 28.09 -8.60 25.12
CA GLU A 320 28.78 -7.58 25.93
C GLU A 320 30.30 -7.86 26.07
N SER A 321 30.74 -9.08 25.76
CA SER A 321 32.15 -9.49 25.89
C SER A 321 33.04 -9.09 24.70
N GLU A 322 32.46 -8.66 23.58
CA GLU A 322 33.18 -8.21 22.36
C GLU A 322 32.97 -6.72 22.02
N SER A 323 32.19 -5.99 22.82
CA SER A 323 32.11 -4.53 22.72
C SER A 323 33.30 -3.91 23.43
N THR A 324 34.15 -3.20 22.69
CA THR A 324 35.14 -2.31 23.30
C THR A 324 34.41 -1.11 23.87
N ASP A 325 34.52 -0.86 25.17
CA ASP A 325 33.99 0.32 25.89
C ASP A 325 34.79 1.60 25.53
N ALA A 326 35.06 1.78 24.22
CA ALA A 326 35.84 2.85 23.66
C ALA A 326 34.97 4.11 23.59
N GLU A 327 35.35 5.15 24.34
CA GLU A 327 34.68 6.44 24.31
C GLU A 327 34.71 7.04 22.89
N VAL A 328 33.55 7.43 22.37
CA VAL A 328 33.40 7.98 21.02
C VAL A 328 34.04 9.36 20.96
N THR A 329 35.13 9.49 20.20
CA THR A 329 35.80 10.79 20.02
C THR A 329 35.15 11.60 18.89
N ARG A 330 35.40 12.91 18.86
CA ARG A 330 34.89 13.78 17.78
C ARG A 330 35.37 13.33 16.39
N GLU A 331 36.61 12.86 16.29
CA GLU A 331 37.17 12.32 15.04
C GLU A 331 36.42 11.08 14.56
N ASP A 332 35.93 10.24 15.48
CA ASP A 332 35.12 9.07 15.14
C ASP A 332 33.74 9.46 14.66
N GLN A 333 33.13 10.45 15.32
CA GLN A 333 31.84 10.97 14.88
C GLN A 333 31.93 11.57 13.47
N ASP A 334 33.04 12.26 13.13
CA ASP A 334 33.28 12.79 11.79
C ASP A 334 33.46 11.66 10.75
N LYS A 335 34.10 10.54 11.12
CA LYS A 335 34.21 9.34 10.29
C LYS A 335 32.87 8.64 10.09
N ILE A 336 32.05 8.52 11.13
CA ILE A 336 30.68 7.97 11.06
C ILE A 336 29.82 8.83 10.14
N ASN A 337 29.88 10.16 10.28
CA ASN A 337 29.13 11.07 9.42
C ASN A 337 29.59 10.99 7.95
N THR A 338 30.89 10.82 7.72
CA THR A 338 31.45 10.62 6.37
C THR A 338 31.00 9.29 5.78
N PHE A 339 31.05 8.20 6.56
CA PHE A 339 30.57 6.88 6.16
C PHE A 339 29.10 6.93 5.73
N SER A 340 28.22 7.53 6.53
CA SER A 340 26.79 7.68 6.18
C SER A 340 26.57 8.46 4.88
N LYS A 341 27.37 9.51 4.63
CA LYS A 341 27.29 10.29 3.39
C LYS A 341 27.76 9.48 2.18
N LEU A 342 28.91 8.82 2.28
CA LEU A 342 29.46 8.01 1.19
C LEU A 342 28.56 6.80 0.89
N HIS A 343 27.96 6.19 1.91
CA HIS A 343 27.06 5.06 1.76
C HIS A 343 25.79 5.45 0.98
N ASN A 344 25.18 6.58 1.35
CA ASN A 344 24.03 7.11 0.62
C ASN A 344 24.39 7.46 -0.83
N ARG A 345 25.56 8.07 -1.07
CA ARG A 345 26.03 8.37 -2.44
C ARG A 345 26.27 7.09 -3.24
N SER A 346 26.93 6.09 -2.66
CA SER A 346 27.17 4.80 -3.31
C SER A 346 25.86 4.11 -3.67
N LYS A 347 24.84 4.19 -2.80
CA LYS A 347 23.51 3.64 -3.08
C LYS A 347 22.84 4.35 -4.25
N THR A 348 22.88 5.68 -4.28
CA THR A 348 22.32 6.46 -5.41
C THR A 348 23.02 6.13 -6.72
N LEU A 349 24.35 6.06 -6.75
CA LEU A 349 25.09 5.68 -7.96
C LEU A 349 24.81 4.23 -8.38
N GLN A 350 24.60 3.31 -7.43
CA GLN A 350 24.22 1.94 -7.73
C GLN A 350 22.83 1.84 -8.39
N GLU A 351 21.88 2.65 -7.93
CA GLU A 351 20.55 2.75 -8.54
C GLU A 351 20.62 3.36 -9.95
N GLU A 352 21.43 4.42 -10.14
CA GLU A 352 21.64 5.06 -11.44
C GLU A 352 22.33 4.12 -12.44
N LEU A 353 23.38 3.41 -12.01
CA LEU A 353 24.05 2.39 -12.81
C LEU A 353 23.08 1.28 -13.24
N GLY A 354 22.22 0.81 -12.32
CA GLY A 354 21.20 -0.19 -12.64
C GLY A 354 20.20 0.28 -13.69
N GLN A 355 19.81 1.57 -13.67
CA GLN A 355 18.94 2.14 -14.71
C GLN A 355 19.66 2.23 -16.05
N LYS A 356 20.92 2.69 -16.07
CA LYS A 356 21.72 2.81 -17.30
C LYS A 356 22.05 1.46 -17.92
N GLN A 357 22.30 0.42 -17.12
CA GLN A 357 22.46 -0.95 -17.60
C GLN A 357 21.19 -1.48 -18.26
N LYS A 358 20.02 -1.19 -17.67
CA LYS A 358 18.74 -1.54 -18.29
C LYS A 358 18.51 -0.80 -19.62
N ASP A 359 18.76 0.51 -19.65
CA ASP A 359 18.63 1.29 -20.89
C ASP A 359 19.57 0.73 -21.98
N LYS A 360 20.73 0.19 -21.60
CA LYS A 360 21.67 -0.47 -22.53
C LYS A 360 21.09 -1.76 -23.10
N GLU A 361 20.53 -2.61 -22.25
CA GLU A 361 19.84 -3.84 -22.68
C GLU A 361 18.69 -3.52 -23.65
N ASP A 362 17.88 -2.51 -23.33
CA ASP A 362 16.76 -2.07 -24.17
C ASP A 362 17.25 -1.60 -25.56
N LEU A 363 18.37 -0.85 -25.64
CA LEU A 363 18.95 -0.42 -26.92
C LEU A 363 19.58 -1.56 -27.71
N GLU A 364 20.21 -2.54 -27.04
CA GLU A 364 20.76 -3.74 -27.67
C GLU A 364 19.64 -4.61 -28.26
N GLU A 365 18.52 -4.78 -27.54
CA GLU A 365 17.33 -5.47 -28.05
C GLU A 365 16.78 -4.76 -29.30
N LEU A 366 16.59 -3.44 -29.25
CA LEU A 366 16.18 -2.64 -30.41
C LEU A 366 17.16 -2.77 -31.59
N SER A 367 18.46 -2.88 -31.32
CA SER A 367 19.47 -3.08 -32.37
C SER A 367 19.24 -4.41 -33.09
N THR A 368 19.00 -5.49 -32.33
CA THR A 368 18.73 -6.81 -32.93
C THR A 368 17.40 -6.86 -33.69
N GLU A 369 16.39 -6.11 -33.26
CA GLU A 369 15.11 -6.00 -33.97
C GLU A 369 15.27 -5.22 -35.28
N LEU A 370 16.01 -4.11 -35.27
CA LEU A 370 16.27 -3.31 -36.47
C LEU A 370 17.13 -4.04 -37.50
N GLU A 371 18.00 -4.97 -37.10
CA GLU A 371 18.74 -5.83 -38.03
C GLU A 371 17.82 -6.78 -38.83
N LEU A 372 16.63 -7.09 -38.30
CA LEU A 372 15.63 -7.94 -38.96
C LEU A 372 14.63 -7.15 -39.81
N ALA A 373 14.68 -5.81 -39.78
CA ALA A 373 13.77 -4.95 -40.52
C ALA A 373 14.13 -4.87 -42.02
N ASP A 374 13.12 -4.70 -42.87
CA ASP A 374 13.32 -4.54 -44.31
C ASP A 374 13.98 -3.19 -44.63
N GLU A 375 15.01 -3.17 -45.51
CA GLU A 375 15.77 -1.96 -45.87
C GLU A 375 14.90 -0.83 -46.48
N ASP A 376 13.76 -1.19 -47.07
CA ASP A 376 12.82 -0.25 -47.72
C ASP A 376 11.81 0.37 -46.73
N GLU A 377 11.77 -0.08 -45.47
CA GLU A 377 10.83 0.40 -44.46
C GLU A 377 11.38 1.63 -43.71
N LEU A 378 10.51 2.59 -43.43
CA LEU A 378 10.87 3.77 -42.63
C LEU A 378 10.64 3.49 -41.14
N VAL A 379 11.66 3.73 -40.34
CA VAL A 379 11.63 3.54 -38.89
C VAL A 379 11.13 4.81 -38.20
N PRO A 380 10.09 4.74 -37.35
CA PRO A 380 9.64 5.88 -36.57
C PRO A 380 10.59 6.17 -35.40
N TYR A 381 11.39 7.23 -35.52
CA TYR A 381 12.33 7.69 -34.52
C TYR A 381 11.73 8.81 -33.64
N LYS A 382 11.84 8.69 -32.32
CA LYS A 382 11.23 9.64 -31.36
C LYS A 382 12.19 10.77 -30.99
N ILE A 383 11.74 12.02 -31.13
CA ILE A 383 12.44 13.23 -30.67
C ILE A 383 11.49 14.03 -29.77
N GLY A 384 11.74 14.04 -28.47
CA GLY A 384 10.82 14.64 -27.49
C GLY A 384 9.46 13.95 -27.51
N ASP A 385 8.42 14.70 -27.87
CA ASP A 385 7.02 14.19 -27.98
C ASP A 385 6.58 13.91 -29.42
N SER A 386 7.48 14.03 -30.40
CA SER A 386 7.18 13.85 -31.83
C SER A 386 7.95 12.66 -32.42
N PHE A 387 7.38 12.03 -33.46
CA PHE A 387 8.03 10.97 -34.22
C PHE A 387 8.40 11.45 -35.62
N MET A 388 9.58 11.07 -36.09
CA MET A 388 10.07 11.31 -37.44
C MET A 388 10.43 9.98 -38.09
N ASN A 389 10.04 9.80 -39.35
CA ASN A 389 10.33 8.58 -40.08
C ASN A 389 11.71 8.68 -40.72
N LEU A 390 12.63 7.81 -40.31
CA LEU A 390 14.00 7.75 -40.80
C LEU A 390 14.22 6.49 -41.66
N PRO A 391 15.09 6.54 -42.69
CA PRO A 391 15.59 5.34 -43.32
C PRO A 391 16.28 4.42 -42.31
N LEU A 392 16.13 3.10 -42.48
CA LEU A 392 16.77 2.09 -41.63
C LEU A 392 18.28 2.34 -41.36
N PRO A 393 19.15 2.65 -42.35
CA PRO A 393 20.57 2.86 -42.08
C PRO A 393 20.83 4.08 -41.17
N GLU A 394 20.04 5.14 -41.30
CA GLU A 394 20.18 6.34 -40.45
C GLU A 394 19.74 6.05 -39.02
N ALA A 395 18.69 5.25 -38.83
CA ALA A 395 18.24 4.81 -37.51
C ALA A 395 19.27 3.89 -36.82
N GLN A 396 19.91 2.97 -37.56
CA GLN A 396 20.97 2.10 -37.07
C GLN A 396 22.22 2.90 -36.66
N ASP A 397 22.63 3.89 -37.44
CA ASP A 397 23.76 4.76 -37.10
C ASP A 397 23.50 5.56 -35.81
N LEU A 398 22.30 6.13 -35.65
CA LEU A 398 21.92 6.86 -34.44
C LEU A 398 21.85 5.95 -33.21
N LEU A 399 21.31 4.74 -33.38
CA LEU A 399 21.25 3.75 -32.31
C LEU A 399 22.66 3.34 -31.87
N SER A 400 23.55 3.06 -32.82
CA SER A 400 24.94 2.66 -32.50
C SER A 400 25.71 3.75 -31.73
N THR A 401 25.45 5.03 -32.06
CA THR A 401 26.03 6.17 -31.34
C THR A 401 25.49 6.25 -29.92
N ALA A 402 24.17 6.16 -29.74
CA ALA A 402 23.54 6.20 -28.43
C ALA A 402 23.99 5.04 -27.52
N THR A 403 24.13 3.83 -28.07
CA THR A 403 24.67 2.67 -27.35
C THR A 403 26.10 2.93 -26.89
N SER A 404 26.98 3.45 -27.77
CA SER A 404 28.36 3.76 -27.41
C SER A 404 28.48 4.85 -26.33
N GLU A 405 27.63 5.88 -26.38
CA GLU A 405 27.59 6.92 -25.34
C GLU A 405 27.18 6.31 -24.00
N LEU A 406 26.13 5.48 -24.00
CA LEU A 406 25.63 4.82 -22.80
C LEU A 406 26.64 3.84 -22.20
N GLU A 407 27.37 3.09 -23.03
CA GLU A 407 28.47 2.23 -22.59
C GLU A 407 29.57 3.00 -21.87
N SER A 408 29.90 4.21 -22.36
CA SER A 408 30.89 5.06 -21.72
C SER A 408 30.41 5.58 -20.36
N GLU A 409 29.14 5.98 -20.25
CA GLU A 409 28.53 6.42 -18.99
C GLU A 409 28.51 5.29 -17.96
N VAL A 410 28.09 4.08 -18.35
CA VAL A 410 28.10 2.89 -17.50
C VAL A 410 29.51 2.62 -16.97
N SER A 411 30.53 2.64 -17.83
CA SER A 411 31.92 2.43 -17.41
C SER A 411 32.38 3.47 -16.40
N THR A 412 32.03 4.76 -16.57
CA THR A 412 32.41 5.82 -15.62
C THR A 412 31.71 5.65 -14.27
N LEU A 413 30.43 5.28 -14.26
CA LEU A 413 29.66 5.03 -13.04
C LEU A 413 30.19 3.81 -12.29
N GLU A 414 30.58 2.74 -12.99
CA GLU A 414 31.20 1.56 -12.39
C GLU A 414 32.52 1.90 -11.71
N GLU A 415 33.36 2.72 -12.35
CA GLU A 415 34.63 3.18 -11.76
C GLU A 415 34.38 4.03 -10.51
N GLU A 416 33.48 5.01 -10.55
CA GLU A 416 33.13 5.83 -9.38
C GLU A 416 32.58 5.00 -8.22
N LEU A 417 31.69 4.04 -8.52
CA LEU A 417 31.09 3.17 -7.52
C LEU A 417 32.13 2.23 -6.90
N SER A 418 33.07 1.72 -7.69
CA SER A 418 34.18 0.92 -7.19
C SER A 418 35.07 1.70 -6.22
N GLY A 419 35.39 2.96 -6.53
CA GLY A 419 36.18 3.84 -5.65
C GLY A 419 35.44 4.15 -4.33
N LEU A 420 34.14 4.44 -4.39
CA LEU A 420 33.34 4.67 -3.18
C LEU A 420 33.23 3.42 -2.30
N LYS A 421 33.11 2.23 -2.89
CA LYS A 421 33.10 0.97 -2.14
C LYS A 421 34.42 0.74 -1.42
N GLU A 422 35.55 1.02 -2.06
CA GLU A 422 36.86 0.90 -1.43
C GLU A 422 37.02 1.88 -0.24
N GLU A 423 36.57 3.13 -0.39
CA GLU A 423 36.56 4.11 0.71
C GLU A 423 35.63 3.68 1.86
N LEU A 424 34.45 3.15 1.54
CA LEU A 424 33.49 2.64 2.51
C LEU A 424 34.04 1.45 3.29
N ASP A 425 34.65 0.49 2.61
CA ASP A 425 35.24 -0.70 3.24
C ASP A 425 36.41 -0.31 4.15
N GLY A 426 37.23 0.67 3.74
CA GLY A 426 38.30 1.23 4.56
C GLY A 426 37.77 1.90 5.84
N LEU A 427 36.72 2.73 5.72
CA LEU A 427 36.07 3.36 6.87
C LEU A 427 35.36 2.35 7.77
N LYS A 428 34.69 1.36 7.19
CA LYS A 428 34.02 0.26 7.89
C LYS A 428 35.03 -0.51 8.73
N ALA A 429 36.14 -0.94 8.13
CA ALA A 429 37.21 -1.64 8.84
C ALA A 429 37.80 -0.81 9.99
N HIS A 430 38.05 0.48 9.77
CA HIS A 430 38.56 1.37 10.82
C HIS A 430 37.56 1.51 11.99
N LEU A 431 36.27 1.70 11.69
CA LEU A 431 35.24 1.88 12.71
C LEU A 431 34.99 0.58 13.50
N TYR A 432 34.93 -0.58 12.83
CA TYR A 432 34.80 -1.87 13.51
C TYR A 432 36.05 -2.23 14.33
N ALA A 433 37.25 -1.87 13.87
CA ALA A 433 38.47 -2.09 14.66
C ALA A 433 38.49 -1.26 15.96
N ARG A 434 37.82 -0.10 15.98
CA ARG A 434 37.80 0.81 17.13
C ARG A 434 36.64 0.57 18.09
N PHE A 435 35.46 0.20 17.58
CA PHE A 435 34.22 0.08 18.36
C PHE A 435 33.70 -1.36 18.47
N GLY A 436 34.31 -2.32 17.76
CA GLY A 436 33.89 -3.72 17.76
C GLY A 436 32.42 -3.86 17.35
N LYS A 437 31.71 -4.77 18.03
CA LYS A 437 30.26 -4.99 17.83
C LYS A 437 29.37 -3.91 18.45
N GLY A 438 29.95 -2.87 19.08
CA GLY A 438 29.20 -1.76 19.67
C GLY A 438 28.58 -0.80 18.64
N ILE A 439 28.91 -0.95 17.36
CA ILE A 439 28.32 -0.20 16.24
C ILE A 439 27.78 -1.16 15.18
N ASN A 440 26.65 -0.81 14.58
CA ASN A 440 26.11 -1.53 13.42
C ASN A 440 26.19 -0.62 12.19
N LEU A 441 27.00 -1.02 11.21
CA LEU A 441 27.21 -0.31 9.95
C LEU A 441 26.62 -1.09 8.76
N GLU A 442 25.84 -2.15 9.00
CA GLU A 442 25.12 -2.89 7.95
C GLU A 442 23.68 -2.40 7.90
N ALA A 443 23.35 -1.54 6.93
CA ALA A 443 22.00 -1.02 6.68
C ALA A 443 21.74 -0.88 5.19
#